data_AF-A0AA41YLZ9-F1
#
_entry.id   AF-A0AA41YLZ9-F1
#
_cell.length_a   1.000
_cell.length_b   1.000
_cell.length_c   1.000
_cell.angle_alpha   90.00
_cell.angle_beta   90.00
_cell.angle_gamma   90.00
#
_symmetry.space_group_name_H-M   'P 1'
#
loop_
_entity.id
_entity.type
_entity.pdbx_description
1 polymer ?
#
loop_
_entity_poly.entity_id
_entity_poly.type
_entity_poly.pdbx_seq_one_letter_code
_entity_poly.pdbx_strand_id
1 'polypeptide(L)'
;MHAATVNEAAKILAEGIAQRPSDIDVVLVNGYGYPAWRGGPMHEADRIGLPVVLERVARMYEADGPGWEPAPLLQEMVAAGKRFADLNGYSDSPHTSGHSGCAGAPSASRIFRRAAAVPTSPSPSHIER
;
A
#
# COMPACT_ATOMS: atom_id res chain seq x y z
N MET A 1 -2.81 10.61 12.74
CA MET A 1 -2.52 9.38 11.99
C MET A 1 -3.59 9.21 10.93
N HIS A 2 -3.20 9.13 9.66
CA HIS A 2 -4.10 9.10 8.51
C HIS A 2 -4.37 7.65 8.05
N ALA A 3 -5.06 6.85 8.87
CA ALA A 3 -5.27 5.41 8.60
C ALA A 3 -6.05 5.15 7.30
N ALA A 4 -7.07 5.97 7.02
CA ALA A 4 -7.80 5.98 5.75
C ALA A 4 -6.86 6.12 4.54
N THR A 5 -5.99 7.12 4.54
CA THR A 5 -5.05 7.40 3.45
C THR A 5 -4.07 6.24 3.25
N VAL A 6 -3.60 5.63 4.34
CA VAL A 6 -2.70 4.47 4.27
C VAL A 6 -3.42 3.24 3.70
N ASN A 7 -4.68 3.03 4.06
CA ASN A 7 -5.49 1.95 3.51
C ASN A 7 -5.67 2.08 1.99
N GLU A 8 -6.05 3.27 1.52
CA GLU A 8 -6.19 3.52 0.09
C GLU A 8 -4.86 3.41 -0.67
N ALA A 9 -3.77 3.94 -0.09
CA ALA A 9 -2.44 3.78 -0.66
C ALA A 9 -2.02 2.30 -0.78
N ALA A 10 -2.38 1.46 0.21
CA ALA A 10 -2.14 0.03 0.16
C ALA A 10 -2.98 -0.68 -0.93
N LYS A 11 -4.22 -0.24 -1.18
CA LYS A 11 -5.04 -0.73 -2.31
C LYS A 11 -4.40 -0.36 -3.66
N ILE A 12 -3.98 0.89 -3.82
CA ILE A 12 -3.30 1.40 -5.03
C ILE A 12 -2.01 0.60 -5.33
N LEU A 13 -1.25 0.24 -4.30
CA LEU A 13 -0.07 -0.63 -4.45
C LEU A 13 -0.45 -2.05 -4.87
N ALA A 14 -1.49 -2.63 -4.26
CA ALA A 14 -1.94 -3.98 -4.59
C ALA A 14 -2.46 -4.08 -6.03
N GLU A 15 -3.08 -3.02 -6.54
CA GLU A 15 -3.55 -2.90 -7.93
C GLU A 15 -2.42 -2.64 -8.93
N GLY A 16 -1.21 -2.32 -8.45
CA GLY A 16 -0.04 -2.05 -9.30
C GLY A 16 -0.09 -0.69 -10.00
N ILE A 17 -0.92 0.24 -9.52
CA ILE A 17 -0.98 1.62 -10.04
C ILE A 17 0.29 2.38 -9.64
N ALA A 18 0.76 2.18 -8.41
CA ALA A 18 2.06 2.64 -7.95
C ALA A 18 3.05 1.47 -7.88
N GLN A 19 4.30 1.70 -8.26
CA GLN A 19 5.34 0.67 -8.21
C GLN A 19 5.93 0.51 -6.81
N ARG A 20 6.04 1.60 -6.04
CA ARG A 20 6.65 1.61 -4.71
C ARG A 20 5.87 2.48 -3.72
N PRO A 21 5.90 2.16 -2.42
CA PRO A 21 5.30 3.03 -1.40
C PRO A 21 5.90 4.44 -1.39
N SER A 22 7.20 4.57 -1.65
CA SER A 22 7.87 5.87 -1.76
C SER A 22 7.34 6.74 -2.90
N ASP A 23 6.88 6.15 -4.01
CA ASP A 23 6.28 6.91 -5.11
C ASP A 23 4.99 7.60 -4.66
N ILE A 24 4.19 6.90 -3.83
CA ILE A 24 2.95 7.44 -3.24
C ILE A 24 3.27 8.55 -2.24
N ASP A 25 4.26 8.35 -1.37
CA ASP A 25 4.68 9.37 -0.39
C ASP A 25 5.12 10.66 -1.08
N VAL A 26 5.89 10.56 -2.17
CA VAL A 26 6.32 11.73 -2.97
C VAL A 26 5.12 12.48 -3.55
N VAL A 27 4.13 11.77 -4.09
CA VAL A 27 2.93 12.40 -4.66
C VAL A 27 2.08 13.06 -3.57
N LEU A 28 1.90 12.41 -2.42
CA LEU A 28 1.05 12.96 -1.35
C LEU A 28 1.71 14.15 -0.65
N VAL A 29 3.03 14.15 -0.48
CA VAL A 29 3.78 15.29 0.08
C VAL A 29 3.75 16.48 -0.89
N ASN A 30 4.06 16.27 -2.17
CA ASN A 30 4.22 17.38 -3.12
C ASN A 30 2.91 17.81 -3.79
N GLY A 31 1.98 16.88 -4.02
CA GLY A 31 0.73 17.14 -4.73
C GLY A 31 -0.46 17.48 -3.83
N TYR A 32 -0.50 16.91 -2.61
CA TYR A 32 -1.63 17.04 -1.68
C TYR A 32 -1.26 17.70 -0.35
N GLY A 33 -0.02 18.17 -0.21
CA GLY A 33 0.44 18.93 0.96
C GLY A 33 0.57 18.08 2.24
N TYR A 34 0.80 16.78 2.11
CA TYR A 34 1.08 15.94 3.28
C TYR A 34 2.34 16.46 4.02
N PRO A 35 2.37 16.50 5.36
CA PRO A 35 3.49 17.08 6.10
C PRO A 35 4.83 16.43 5.75
N ALA A 36 5.70 17.16 5.05
CA ALA A 36 6.99 16.65 4.58
C ALA A 36 7.89 16.16 5.74
N TRP A 37 7.82 16.80 6.90
CA TRP A 37 8.57 16.39 8.10
C TRP A 37 8.13 15.03 8.68
N ARG A 38 7.03 14.44 8.18
CA ARG A 38 6.60 13.07 8.51
C ARG A 38 7.01 12.05 7.44
N GLY A 39 7.64 12.49 6.35
CA GLY A 39 8.10 11.65 5.23
C GLY A 39 7.01 11.24 4.23
N GLY A 40 5.76 11.12 4.67
CA GLY A 40 4.63 10.67 3.87
C GLY A 40 3.77 9.68 4.66
N PRO A 41 2.55 9.35 4.19
CA PRO A 41 1.68 8.43 4.91
C PRO A 41 2.22 7.02 5.04
N MET A 42 2.93 6.48 4.04
CA MET A 42 3.49 5.13 4.09
C MET A 42 4.69 5.09 5.04
N HIS A 43 5.55 6.11 5.00
CA HIS A 43 6.62 6.29 5.98
C HIS A 43 6.09 6.49 7.42
N GLU A 44 5.05 7.32 7.62
CA GLU A 44 4.44 7.53 8.94
C GLU A 44 3.81 6.22 9.46
N ALA A 45 3.20 5.41 8.59
CA ALA A 45 2.63 4.11 8.95
C ALA A 45 3.69 3.14 9.47
N ASP A 46 4.86 3.06 8.85
CA ASP A 46 5.96 2.21 9.30
C ASP A 46 6.51 2.62 10.67
N ARG A 47 6.55 3.93 10.95
CA ARG A 47 7.00 4.45 12.25
C ARG A 47 6.00 4.15 13.37
N ILE A 48 4.70 4.15 13.07
CA ILE A 48 3.65 3.85 14.04
C ILE A 48 3.51 2.33 14.23
N GLY A 49 3.70 1.57 13.15
CA GLY A 49 3.52 0.12 13.09
C GLY A 49 2.23 -0.26 12.37
N LEU A 50 2.35 -1.15 11.38
CA LEU A 50 1.22 -1.62 10.57
C LEU A 50 0.09 -2.30 11.37
N PRO A 51 0.33 -3.03 12.49
CA PRO A 51 -0.76 -3.59 13.29
C PRO A 51 -1.71 -2.51 13.83
N VAL A 52 -1.15 -1.37 14.26
CA VAL A 52 -1.94 -0.22 14.77
C VAL A 52 -2.73 0.44 13.64
N VAL A 53 -2.15 0.50 12.43
CA VAL A 53 -2.85 1.00 11.24
C VAL A 53 -4.04 0.10 10.92
N LEU A 54 -3.81 -1.21 10.84
CA LEU A 54 -4.84 -2.19 10.51
C LEU A 54 -5.99 -2.16 11.51
N GLU A 55 -5.68 -2.10 12.81
CA GLU A 55 -6.69 -1.97 13.86
C GLU A 55 -7.58 -0.73 13.65
N ARG A 56 -6.98 0.42 13.34
CA ARG A 56 -7.74 1.65 13.11
C ARG A 56 -8.62 1.56 11.87
N VAL A 57 -8.12 0.94 10.78
CA VAL A 57 -8.92 0.73 9.58
C VAL A 57 -10.08 -0.23 9.86
N ALA A 58 -9.84 -1.31 10.61
CA ALA A 58 -10.89 -2.24 11.02
C ALA A 58 -11.98 -1.53 11.83
N ARG A 59 -11.62 -0.66 12.78
CA ARG A 59 -12.59 0.15 13.52
C ARG A 59 -13.40 1.10 12.63
N MET A 60 -12.80 1.66 11.59
CA MET A 60 -13.53 2.49 10.61
C MET A 60 -14.51 1.64 9.80
N TYR A 61 -14.10 0.45 9.38
CA TYR A 61 -14.98 -0.49 8.70
C TYR A 61 -16.16 -0.94 9.57
N GLU A 62 -15.91 -1.22 10.85
CA GLU A 62 -16.97 -1.55 11.81
C GLU A 62 -17.97 -0.40 12.02
N ALA A 63 -17.48 0.85 11.99
CA ALA A 63 -18.31 2.03 12.23
C ALA A 63 -19.13 2.46 11.01
N ASP A 64 -18.49 2.55 9.83
CA ASP A 64 -19.04 3.21 8.65
C ASP A 64 -19.33 2.22 7.50
N GLY A 65 -18.85 0.97 7.59
CA GLY A 65 -19.17 -0.10 6.65
C GLY A 65 -18.42 -0.01 5.32
N PRO A 66 -19.06 -0.40 4.19
CA PRO A 66 -18.41 -0.55 2.89
C PRO A 66 -17.64 0.69 2.42
N GLY A 67 -16.51 0.48 1.76
CA GLY A 67 -15.54 1.52 1.36
C GLY A 67 -14.34 1.62 2.31
N TRP A 68 -14.50 1.18 3.56
CA TRP A 68 -13.42 1.14 4.55
C TRP A 68 -12.77 -0.25 4.72
N GLU A 69 -12.99 -1.17 3.77
CA GLU A 69 -12.43 -2.51 3.84
C GLU A 69 -10.90 -2.44 4.00
N PRO A 70 -10.31 -3.15 4.98
CA PRO A 70 -8.86 -3.16 5.12
C PRO A 70 -8.21 -3.79 3.90
N ALA A 71 -7.22 -3.11 3.34
CA ALA A 71 -6.51 -3.53 2.14
C ALA A 71 -5.88 -4.92 2.33
N PRO A 72 -6.03 -5.86 1.38
CA PRO A 72 -5.43 -7.19 1.48
C PRO A 72 -3.91 -7.14 1.71
N LEU A 73 -3.22 -6.25 0.99
CA LEU A 73 -1.78 -6.03 1.15
C LEU A 73 -1.41 -5.62 2.60
N LEU A 74 -2.21 -4.76 3.23
CA LEU A 74 -1.95 -4.32 4.61
C LEU A 74 -2.09 -5.51 5.58
N GLN A 75 -3.11 -6.35 5.40
CA GLN A 75 -3.30 -7.56 6.21
C GLN A 75 -2.14 -8.55 6.04
N GLU A 76 -1.73 -8.81 4.81
CA GLU A 76 -0.62 -9.71 4.48
C GLU A 76 0.70 -9.21 5.08
N MET A 77 0.97 -7.91 5.00
CA MET A 77 2.18 -7.31 5.56
C MET A 77 2.21 -7.37 7.08
N VAL A 78 1.07 -7.14 7.75
CA VAL A 78 0.94 -7.31 9.20
C VAL A 78 1.20 -8.78 9.59
N ALA A 79 0.58 -9.72 8.88
CA ALA A 79 0.78 -11.15 9.13
C ALA A 79 2.24 -11.59 8.90
N ALA A 80 2.92 -10.99 7.94
CA ALA A 80 4.33 -11.26 7.62
C ALA A 80 5.33 -10.48 8.48
N GLY A 81 4.88 -9.59 9.37
CA GLY A 81 5.76 -8.72 10.18
C GLY A 81 6.60 -7.76 9.33
N LYS A 82 6.12 -7.37 8.15
CA LYS A 82 6.82 -6.49 7.21
C LYS A 82 6.43 -5.02 7.37
N ARG A 83 7.19 -4.15 6.72
CA ARG A 83 6.98 -2.71 6.61
C ARG A 83 6.85 -2.29 5.14
N PHE A 84 6.25 -1.14 4.87
CA PHE A 84 6.19 -0.59 3.52
C PHE A 84 7.59 -0.31 2.96
N ALA A 85 8.54 0.10 3.81
CA ALA A 85 9.93 0.27 3.45
C ALA A 85 10.54 -0.97 2.77
N ASP A 86 10.13 -2.18 3.16
CA ASP A 86 10.64 -3.44 2.61
C ASP A 86 10.20 -3.66 1.15
N LEU A 87 9.19 -2.91 0.67
CA LEU A 87 8.71 -2.94 -0.73
C LEU A 87 9.40 -1.92 -1.64
N ASN A 88 10.22 -1.00 -1.11
CA ASN A 88 10.91 0.01 -1.92
C ASN A 88 12.07 -0.56 -2.75
N GLY A 89 12.50 -1.81 -2.49
CA GLY A 89 13.56 -2.48 -3.26
C GLY A 89 14.98 -2.02 -2.96
N TYR A 90 15.22 -1.28 -1.86
CA TYR A 90 16.57 -1.00 -1.38
C TYR A 90 17.12 -2.23 -0.64
N SER A 91 17.90 -3.05 -1.35
CA SER A 91 18.84 -3.95 -0.68
C SER A 91 19.92 -3.11 -0.02
N ASP A 92 19.95 -3.17 1.31
CA ASP A 92 21.02 -2.72 2.20
C ASP A 92 21.14 -1.22 2.52
N SER A 93 20.58 -0.85 3.67
CA SER A 93 21.07 0.26 4.52
C SER A 93 20.73 -0.06 5.99
N PRO A 94 21.67 0.06 6.94
CA PRO A 94 21.50 -0.43 8.31
C PRO A 94 20.59 0.52 9.09
N HIS A 95 19.30 0.20 9.15
CA HIS A 95 18.42 0.71 10.18
C HIS A 95 18.18 -0.43 11.16
N THR A 96 18.89 -0.35 12.28
CA THR A 96 18.87 -1.31 13.40
C THR A 96 17.45 -1.48 13.93
N SER A 97 16.74 -2.49 13.44
CA SER A 97 15.66 -3.15 14.17
C SER A 97 16.06 -4.60 14.33
N GLY A 98 16.58 -4.95 15.50
CA GLY A 98 16.86 -6.32 15.87
C GLY A 98 15.58 -7.15 15.81
N HIS A 99 15.36 -7.85 14.71
CA HIS A 99 14.45 -8.97 14.63
C HIS A 99 15.31 -10.20 14.40
N SER A 100 15.44 -10.99 15.46
CA SER A 100 16.10 -12.28 15.46
C SER A 100 15.36 -13.23 14.51
N GLY A 101 16.04 -13.63 13.44
CA GLY A 101 15.85 -14.91 12.76
C GLY A 101 14.49 -15.18 12.12
N CYS A 102 14.32 -14.73 10.87
CA CYS A 102 13.42 -15.38 9.92
C CYS A 102 14.22 -15.80 8.69
N ALA A 103 14.34 -17.11 8.51
CA ALA A 103 15.09 -17.73 7.42
C ALA A 103 14.50 -17.37 6.05
N GLY A 104 15.39 -16.98 5.13
CA GLY A 104 15.26 -17.07 3.67
C GLY A 104 13.87 -16.92 3.06
N ALA A 105 13.39 -15.69 2.89
CA ALA A 105 12.34 -15.42 1.91
C ALA A 105 12.99 -15.33 0.51
N PRO A 106 12.50 -16.08 -0.51
CA PRO A 106 12.99 -15.93 -1.86
C PRO A 106 12.62 -14.54 -2.39
N SER A 107 13.59 -13.91 -3.07
CA SER A 107 13.46 -12.61 -3.75
C SER A 107 12.09 -12.42 -4.42
N ALA A 108 11.41 -11.32 -4.08
CA ALA A 108 10.10 -10.90 -4.58
C ALA A 108 10.09 -10.51 -6.07
N SER A 109 11.03 -11.01 -6.87
CA SER A 109 11.15 -10.75 -8.31
C SER A 109 10.33 -11.71 -9.18
N ARG A 110 9.58 -12.65 -8.60
CA ARG A 110 8.79 -13.65 -9.34
C ARG A 110 7.29 -13.69 -9.09
N ILE A 111 6.73 -12.86 -8.19
CA ILE A 111 5.31 -12.98 -7.81
C ILE A 111 4.36 -12.27 -8.79
N PHE A 112 4.82 -11.28 -9.54
CA PHE A 112 3.97 -10.63 -10.55
C PHE A 112 4.31 -11.11 -11.97
N ARG A 113 3.81 -12.29 -12.33
CA ARG A 113 3.50 -12.60 -13.72
C ARG A 113 2.08 -13.16 -13.82
N ARG A 114 1.26 -12.40 -14.56
CA ARG A 114 0.07 -12.79 -15.33
C ARG A 114 -1.30 -12.54 -14.69
N ALA A 115 -1.94 -11.46 -15.16
CA ALA A 115 -3.33 -11.37 -15.64
C ALA A 115 -3.55 -9.88 -16.02
N ALA A 116 -4.32 -9.46 -17.00
CA ALA A 116 -4.99 -10.03 -18.16
C ALA A 116 -5.35 -8.81 -19.03
N ALA A 117 -5.40 -8.98 -20.35
CA ALA A 117 -5.84 -7.92 -21.26
C ALA A 117 -7.24 -7.44 -20.87
N VAL A 118 -7.40 -6.13 -20.70
CA VAL A 118 -8.73 -5.48 -20.59
C VAL A 118 -9.42 -5.60 -21.95
N PRO A 119 -10.57 -6.29 -22.09
CA PRO A 119 -11.36 -6.17 -23.30
C PRO A 119 -12.00 -4.78 -23.33
N THR A 120 -11.60 -3.97 -24.30
CA THR A 120 -12.23 -2.67 -24.59
C THR A 120 -13.66 -2.91 -25.08
N SER A 121 -14.65 -2.38 -24.38
CA SER A 121 -16.04 -2.31 -24.84
C SER A 121 -16.15 -1.37 -26.04
N PRO A 122 -16.89 -1.69 -27.11
CA PRO A 122 -17.15 -0.75 -28.19
C PRO A 122 -18.20 0.28 -27.76
N SER A 123 -17.88 1.56 -27.96
CA SER A 123 -18.79 2.70 -27.79
C SER A 123 -20.02 2.60 -28.70
N PRO A 124 -21.22 3.03 -28.26
CA PRO A 124 -22.41 3.03 -29.11
C PRO A 124 -22.38 4.26 -30.03
N SER A 125 -21.99 4.04 -31.29
CA SER A 125 -22.25 5.01 -32.37
C SER A 125 -23.56 4.66 -33.07
N HIS A 126 -24.42 5.68 -33.21
CA HIS A 126 -25.53 5.77 -34.17
C HIS A 126 -26.89 5.16 -33.77
N ILE A 127 -27.73 5.98 -33.13
CA ILE A 127 -29.18 6.02 -33.38
C ILE A 127 -29.52 7.49 -33.66
N GLU A 128 -29.64 7.83 -34.94
CA GLU A 128 -30.47 8.95 -35.43
C GLU A 128 -30.56 8.89 -36.96
N ARG A 129 -31.62 8.24 -37.46
CA ARG A 129 -32.60 8.75 -38.44
C ARG A 129 -33.50 7.63 -38.93
#